data_AF-C3K1P2-F1
#
_entry.id   AF-C3K1P2-F1
#
_cell.length_a   1.000
_cell.length_b   1.000
_cell.length_c   1.000
_cell.angle_alpha   90.00
_cell.angle_beta   90.00
_cell.angle_gamma   90.00
#
_symmetry.space_group_name_H-M   'P 1'
#
loop_
_entity.id
_entity.type
_entity.pdbx_description
1 polymer ?
#
loop_
_entity_poly.entity_id
_entity_poly.type
_entity_poly.pdbx_seq_one_letter_code
_entity_poly.pdbx_strand_id
1 'polypeptide(L)'
;MFGEWIRRLAPQLVYEPIIASGKDQALKYYDTLVSDVSEFDEWLYFFIDRDFDDLKGREPSAQIFITDHYAVENYVVNEQVLDEALKDELHCHGEIQIRAEVIEAFRKIFEDFLSIVKPLNFKLYCARRYDVAIDNLPKRISKIADIDYDGLTAAELPCEQGVTLAREFTLLEVSEATREFESLDPRTRYRGKFSMMFFVKWLEMLTLMRNTRTGVMTGLSGEFKVRCNFGELGRFASKSSPPGGLISFLERVQEHCVDYNLVRNCTQIKSCET
;
A
#
# COMPACT_ATOMS: atom_id res chain seq x y z
N MET A 1 5.99 -3.47 6.44
CA MET A 1 6.43 -3.68 5.04
C MET A 1 7.82 -3.15 4.78
N PHE A 2 8.12 -1.87 5.06
CA PHE A 2 9.48 -1.33 4.82
C PHE A 2 10.60 -2.20 5.38
N GLY A 3 10.41 -2.76 6.58
CA GLY A 3 11.42 -3.61 7.18
C GLY A 3 11.78 -4.86 6.36
N GLU A 4 10.86 -5.42 5.57
CA GLU A 4 11.16 -6.53 4.66
C GLU A 4 12.02 -6.07 3.48
N TRP A 5 11.70 -4.92 2.90
CA TRP A 5 12.51 -4.35 1.83
C TRP A 5 13.90 -3.94 2.33
N ILE A 6 13.99 -3.32 3.50
CA ILE A 6 15.27 -2.94 4.12
C ILE A 6 16.12 -4.18 4.38
N ARG A 7 15.56 -5.25 4.97
CA ARG A 7 16.31 -6.50 5.19
C ARG A 7 16.85 -7.10 3.89
N ARG A 8 16.07 -7.02 2.80
CA ARG A 8 16.47 -7.56 1.50
C ARG A 8 17.52 -6.69 0.79
N LEU A 9 17.38 -5.37 0.86
CA LEU A 9 18.22 -4.42 0.11
C LEU A 9 19.48 -3.99 0.87
N ALA A 10 19.39 -3.93 2.20
CA ALA A 10 20.44 -3.46 3.10
C ALA A 10 20.57 -4.42 4.30
N PRO A 11 20.94 -5.70 4.07
CA PRO A 11 20.94 -6.73 5.12
C PRO A 11 21.90 -6.45 6.28
N GLN A 12 22.90 -5.59 6.07
CA GLN A 12 23.86 -5.17 7.10
C GLN A 12 23.41 -3.95 7.90
N LEU A 13 22.32 -3.29 7.50
CA LEU A 13 21.81 -2.12 8.20
C LEU A 13 21.11 -2.57 9.48
N VAL A 14 21.70 -2.20 10.62
CA VAL A 14 21.10 -2.39 11.94
C VAL A 14 20.27 -1.15 12.26
N TYR A 15 18.97 -1.33 12.50
CA TYR A 15 18.06 -0.25 12.84
C TYR A 15 16.99 -0.70 13.83
N GLU A 16 16.44 0.26 14.57
CA GLU A 16 15.27 0.07 15.41
C GLU A 16 14.06 0.79 14.79
N PRO A 17 12.97 0.08 14.45
CA PRO A 17 11.76 0.69 13.92
C PRO A 17 10.98 1.44 15.01
N ILE A 18 10.75 2.75 14.82
CA ILE A 18 9.79 3.49 15.65
C ILE A 18 8.54 3.79 14.83
N ILE A 19 7.37 3.39 15.35
CA ILE A 19 6.08 3.59 14.68
C ILE A 19 5.47 4.92 15.12
N ALA A 20 5.22 5.81 14.17
CA ALA A 20 4.47 7.04 14.40
C ALA A 20 2.96 6.79 14.31
N SER A 21 2.17 7.55 15.05
CA SER A 21 0.70 7.59 14.98
C SER A 21 0.22 8.45 13.80
N GLY A 22 0.76 8.18 12.60
CA GLY A 22 0.42 8.86 11.35
C GLY A 22 1.41 9.92 10.88
N LYS A 23 1.21 10.36 9.64
CA LYS A 23 2.06 11.31 8.91
C LYS A 23 2.28 12.63 9.66
N ASP A 24 1.22 13.22 10.21
CA ASP A 24 1.32 14.50 10.93
C ASP A 24 2.25 14.42 12.14
N GLN A 25 2.21 13.31 12.89
CA GLN A 25 3.11 13.11 14.02
C GLN A 25 4.55 12.86 13.55
N ALA A 26 4.74 12.09 12.48
CA ALA A 26 6.06 11.84 11.91
C ALA A 26 6.71 13.15 11.42
N LEU A 27 6.00 13.95 10.64
CA LEU A 27 6.48 15.23 10.12
C LEU A 27 6.70 16.26 11.24
N LYS A 28 5.81 16.34 12.23
CA LYS A 28 6.02 17.21 13.40
C LYS A 28 7.28 16.82 14.20
N TYR A 29 7.53 15.52 14.32
CA TYR A 29 8.74 15.04 15.00
C TYR A 29 10.00 15.41 14.21
N TYR A 30 9.97 15.25 12.88
CA TYR A 30 11.03 15.74 12.00
C TYR A 30 11.27 17.24 12.18
N ASP A 31 10.21 18.07 12.09
CA ASP A 31 10.31 19.52 12.25
C ASP A 31 10.95 19.92 13.59
N THR A 32 10.58 19.20 14.67
CA THR A 32 11.12 19.45 16.02
C THR A 32 12.62 19.16 16.05
N LEU A 33 13.06 18.04 15.48
CA LEU A 33 14.47 17.63 15.51
C LEU A 33 15.37 18.53 14.67
N VAL A 34 14.91 18.93 13.48
CA VAL A 34 15.67 19.86 12.62
C VAL A 34 15.75 21.26 13.25
N SER A 35 14.75 21.66 14.03
CA SER A 35 14.75 22.95 14.72
C SER A 35 15.62 22.97 15.99
N ASP A 36 15.68 21.87 16.72
CA ASP A 36 16.53 21.69 17.90
C ASP A 36 17.87 21.09 17.46
N VAL A 37 18.80 21.96 17.03
CA VAL A 37 20.18 21.73 16.54
C VAL A 37 20.97 20.72 17.40
N SER A 38 20.66 19.45 17.28
CA SER A 38 21.25 18.37 18.06
C SER A 38 21.90 17.36 17.12
N GLU A 39 23.03 16.81 17.55
CA GLU A 39 23.84 15.80 16.85
C GLU A 39 23.05 14.50 16.54
N PHE A 40 21.79 14.39 16.97
CA PHE A 40 20.89 13.26 16.73
C PHE A 40 20.15 13.32 15.38
N ASP A 41 20.18 14.47 14.69
CA ASP A 41 19.54 14.66 13.37
C ASP A 41 20.09 13.68 12.31
N GLU A 42 21.37 13.34 12.39
CA GLU A 42 22.05 12.51 11.38
C GLU A 42 21.68 11.02 11.44
N TRP A 43 20.94 10.59 12.47
CA TRP A 43 20.65 9.18 12.75
C TRP A 43 19.20 8.78 12.62
N LEU A 44 18.35 9.69 12.16
CA LEU A 44 16.94 9.43 12.07
C LEU A 44 16.46 9.58 10.63
N TYR A 45 15.85 8.51 10.14
CA TYR A 45 15.27 8.48 8.81
C TYR A 45 13.78 8.21 8.92
N PHE A 46 13.00 8.89 8.07
CA PHE A 46 11.55 8.85 8.07
C PHE A 46 11.06 8.21 6.78
N PHE A 47 10.15 7.26 6.92
CA PHE A 47 9.48 6.62 5.79
C PHE A 47 8.01 7.00 5.84
N ILE A 48 7.57 7.74 4.82
CA ILE A 48 6.28 8.40 4.79
C ILE A 48 5.53 7.96 3.53
N ASP A 49 4.27 7.55 3.70
CA ASP A 49 3.39 7.32 2.56
C ASP A 49 3.00 8.64 1.91
N ARG A 50 2.93 8.65 0.58
CA ARG A 50 2.62 9.85 -0.20
C ARG A 50 1.24 10.41 0.10
N ASP A 51 0.24 9.55 0.27
CA ASP A 51 -1.18 9.91 0.29
C ASP A 51 -1.55 10.90 -0.85
N PHE A 52 -2.58 11.74 -0.64
CA PHE A 52 -2.98 12.82 -1.55
C PHE A 52 -2.38 14.18 -1.20
N ASP A 53 -1.63 14.28 -0.09
CA ASP A 53 -1.10 15.54 0.43
C ASP A 53 0.45 15.59 0.45
N ASP A 54 1.12 14.58 -0.14
CA ASP A 54 2.58 14.45 -0.22
C ASP A 54 3.25 14.75 1.14
N LEU A 55 4.10 15.79 1.22
CA LEU A 55 4.79 16.27 2.44
C LEU A 55 4.06 17.42 3.14
N LYS A 56 2.80 17.69 2.79
CA LYS A 56 1.96 18.76 3.35
C LYS A 56 2.63 20.14 3.31
N GLY A 57 3.24 20.46 2.17
CA GLY A 57 3.92 21.73 1.93
C GLY A 57 5.32 21.85 2.54
N ARG A 58 5.88 20.76 3.11
CA ARG A 58 7.28 20.73 3.54
C ARG A 58 8.22 20.46 2.38
N GLU A 59 9.42 21.02 2.49
CA GLU A 59 10.50 20.74 1.54
C GLU A 59 10.97 19.28 1.66
N PRO A 60 11.34 18.64 0.54
CA PRO A 60 11.99 17.33 0.57
C PRO A 60 13.29 17.38 1.38
N SER A 61 13.61 16.27 2.05
CA SER A 61 14.81 16.13 2.87
C SER A 61 15.53 14.82 2.55
N ALA A 62 16.85 14.81 2.70
CA ALA A 62 17.66 13.61 2.55
C ALA A 62 17.32 12.52 3.57
N GLN A 63 16.71 12.89 4.71
CA GLN A 63 16.28 11.97 5.76
C GLN A 63 14.85 11.45 5.58
N ILE A 64 14.08 12.02 4.65
CA ILE A 64 12.68 11.63 4.41
C ILE A 64 12.61 10.84 3.12
N PHE A 65 12.29 9.55 3.25
CA PHE A 65 11.80 8.73 2.16
C PHE A 65 10.28 8.89 2.04
N ILE A 66 9.82 9.29 0.87
CA ILE A 66 8.40 9.31 0.50
C ILE A 66 8.13 8.27 -0.58
N THR A 67 7.05 7.50 -0.44
CA THR A 67 6.67 6.52 -1.46
C THR A 67 6.39 7.21 -2.80
N ASP A 68 6.74 6.55 -3.91
CA ASP A 68 6.34 6.99 -5.25
C ASP A 68 4.89 6.60 -5.61
N HIS A 69 4.29 5.67 -4.87
CA HIS A 69 2.85 5.36 -4.90
C HIS A 69 2.12 6.03 -3.72
N TYR A 70 0.79 5.93 -3.67
CA TYR A 70 -0.05 6.49 -2.62
C TYR A 70 0.40 6.00 -1.23
N ALA A 71 0.54 4.68 -1.06
CA ALA A 71 1.04 4.07 0.17
C ALA A 71 1.73 2.73 -0.11
N VAL A 72 2.34 2.16 0.91
CA VAL A 72 3.01 0.85 0.84
C VAL A 72 2.11 -0.27 0.27
N GLU A 73 0.80 -0.27 0.53
CA GLU A 73 -0.09 -1.32 0.04
C GLU A 73 -0.18 -1.36 -1.49
N ASN A 74 0.01 -0.22 -2.16
CA ASN A 74 -0.04 -0.16 -3.63
C ASN A 74 1.10 -0.97 -4.28
N TYR A 75 2.21 -1.25 -3.58
CA TYR A 75 3.30 -2.07 -4.12
C TYR A 75 3.03 -3.57 -4.04
N VAL A 76 2.10 -4.00 -3.18
CA VAL A 76 1.82 -5.43 -3.00
C VAL A 76 0.64 -5.94 -3.81
N VAL A 77 -0.22 -5.04 -4.29
CA VAL A 77 -1.40 -5.42 -5.09
C VAL A 77 -1.07 -5.33 -6.57
N ASN A 78 -0.43 -6.37 -7.09
CA ASN A 78 -0.11 -6.50 -8.52
C ASN A 78 0.01 -7.97 -8.95
N GLU A 79 0.10 -8.16 -10.27
CA GLU A 79 0.16 -9.47 -10.92
C GLU A 79 1.40 -10.28 -10.51
N GLN A 80 2.55 -9.64 -10.28
CA GLN A 80 3.76 -10.32 -9.85
C GLN A 80 3.59 -10.94 -8.47
N VAL A 81 3.08 -10.16 -7.49
CA VAL A 81 2.84 -10.66 -6.13
C VAL A 81 1.76 -11.73 -6.12
N LEU A 82 0.73 -11.60 -6.95
CA LEU A 82 -0.27 -12.63 -7.14
C LEU A 82 0.34 -13.93 -7.66
N ASP A 83 1.20 -13.88 -8.69
CA ASP A 83 1.87 -15.07 -9.23
C ASP A 83 2.72 -15.78 -8.17
N GLU A 84 3.46 -15.04 -7.35
CA GLU A 84 4.23 -15.59 -6.23
C GLU A 84 3.32 -16.17 -5.13
N ALA A 85 2.19 -15.52 -4.81
CA ALA A 85 1.21 -16.07 -3.89
C ALA A 85 0.59 -17.38 -4.42
N LEU A 86 0.30 -17.46 -5.72
CA LEU A 86 -0.21 -18.67 -6.36
C LEU A 86 0.78 -19.83 -6.25
N LYS A 87 2.08 -19.57 -6.44
CA LYS A 87 3.13 -20.61 -6.33
C LYS A 87 3.30 -21.09 -4.90
N ASP A 88 3.52 -20.17 -3.97
CA ASP A 88 3.96 -20.49 -2.62
C ASP A 88 2.81 -20.87 -1.69
N GLU A 89 1.70 -20.15 -1.77
CA GLU A 89 0.60 -20.24 -0.80
C GLU A 89 -0.50 -21.18 -1.30
N LEU A 90 -0.82 -21.15 -2.60
CA LEU A 90 -1.87 -22.00 -3.19
C LEU A 90 -1.34 -23.28 -3.85
N HIS A 91 -0.01 -23.46 -3.85
CA HIS A 91 0.69 -24.60 -4.44
C HIS A 91 0.40 -24.80 -5.94
N CYS A 92 0.23 -23.72 -6.70
CA CYS A 92 0.11 -23.73 -8.15
C CYS A 92 1.49 -23.70 -8.85
N HIS A 93 2.52 -24.30 -8.22
CA HIS A 93 3.85 -24.39 -8.81
C HIS A 93 3.84 -25.31 -10.03
N GLY A 94 4.46 -24.88 -11.14
CA GLY A 94 4.43 -25.62 -12.41
C GLY A 94 3.12 -25.46 -13.22
N GLU A 95 2.06 -24.92 -12.62
CA GLU A 95 0.73 -24.79 -13.24
C GLU A 95 0.58 -23.49 -14.04
N ILE A 96 1.39 -23.34 -15.09
CA ILE A 96 1.57 -22.09 -15.83
C ILE A 96 0.26 -21.55 -16.40
N GLN A 97 -0.55 -22.43 -17.00
CA GLN A 97 -1.81 -22.06 -17.66
C GLN A 97 -2.85 -21.58 -16.65
N ILE A 98 -2.97 -22.29 -15.52
CA ILE A 98 -3.88 -21.92 -14.42
C ILE A 98 -3.49 -20.56 -13.84
N ARG A 99 -2.19 -20.33 -13.58
CA ARG A 99 -1.74 -19.03 -13.05
C ARG A 99 -1.99 -17.90 -14.05
N ALA A 100 -1.73 -18.12 -15.34
CA ALA A 100 -1.99 -17.12 -16.37
C ALA A 100 -3.48 -16.75 -16.46
N GLU A 101 -4.37 -17.74 -16.38
CA GLU A 101 -5.82 -17.52 -16.37
C GLU A 101 -6.27 -16.71 -15.14
N VAL A 102 -5.78 -17.06 -13.95
CA VAL A 102 -6.09 -16.33 -12.70
C VAL A 102 -5.57 -14.88 -12.76
N ILE A 103 -4.36 -14.66 -13.28
CA ILE A 103 -3.77 -13.32 -13.41
C ILE A 103 -4.58 -12.47 -14.40
N GLU A 104 -5.07 -13.05 -15.49
CA GLU A 104 -5.91 -12.33 -16.44
C GLU A 104 -7.27 -11.94 -15.83
N ALA A 105 -7.91 -12.88 -15.12
CA ALA A 105 -9.15 -12.62 -14.39
C ALA A 105 -8.96 -11.52 -13.34
N PHE A 106 -7.87 -11.59 -12.57
CA PHE A 106 -7.49 -10.56 -11.60
C PHE A 106 -7.34 -9.20 -12.25
N ARG A 107 -6.62 -9.08 -13.38
CA ARG A 107 -6.39 -7.80 -14.06
C ARG A 107 -7.71 -7.13 -14.43
N LYS A 108 -8.63 -7.89 -15.03
CA LYS A 108 -9.93 -7.39 -15.45
C LYS A 108 -10.77 -6.93 -14.25
N ILE A 109 -10.91 -7.80 -13.26
CA ILE A 109 -11.79 -7.54 -12.10
C ILE A 109 -11.22 -6.44 -11.20
N PHE A 110 -9.89 -6.34 -11.11
CA PHE A 110 -9.26 -5.24 -10.38
C PHE A 110 -9.47 -3.90 -11.08
N GLU A 111 -9.47 -3.85 -12.41
CA GLU A 111 -9.79 -2.63 -13.17
C GLU A 111 -11.25 -2.19 -12.94
N ASP A 112 -12.18 -3.14 -12.95
CA ASP A 112 -13.59 -2.89 -12.62
C ASP A 112 -13.74 -2.39 -11.17
N PHE A 113 -12.99 -2.98 -10.24
CA PHE A 113 -12.96 -2.54 -8.84
C PHE A 113 -12.43 -1.11 -8.70
N LEU A 114 -11.34 -0.76 -9.38
CA LEU A 114 -10.77 0.60 -9.38
C LEU A 114 -11.78 1.64 -9.87
N SER A 115 -12.59 1.28 -10.87
CA SER A 115 -13.69 2.11 -11.36
C SER A 115 -14.78 2.34 -10.31
N ILE A 116 -15.08 1.35 -9.47
CA ILE A 116 -16.08 1.46 -8.39
C ILE A 116 -15.56 2.28 -7.21
N VAL A 117 -14.29 2.17 -6.85
CA VAL A 117 -13.72 2.98 -5.76
C VAL A 117 -13.32 4.39 -6.19
N LYS A 118 -13.39 4.71 -7.49
CA LYS A 118 -13.04 6.03 -8.02
C LYS A 118 -13.79 7.19 -7.35
N PRO A 119 -15.13 7.18 -7.19
CA PRO A 119 -15.85 8.26 -6.51
C PRO A 119 -15.43 8.47 -5.06
N LEU A 120 -15.14 7.37 -4.35
CA LEU A 120 -14.67 7.41 -2.97
C LEU A 120 -13.25 7.96 -2.86
N ASN A 121 -12.35 7.57 -3.77
CA ASN A 121 -11.00 8.14 -3.85
C ASN A 121 -11.04 9.62 -4.22
N PHE A 122 -11.93 10.03 -5.11
CA PHE A 122 -12.11 11.45 -5.44
C PHE A 122 -12.58 12.26 -4.22
N LYS A 123 -13.55 11.72 -3.46
CA LYS A 123 -14.01 12.35 -2.21
C LYS A 123 -12.87 12.48 -1.19
N LEU A 124 -12.04 11.46 -1.04
CA LEU A 124 -10.84 11.49 -0.19
C LEU A 124 -9.81 12.52 -0.67
N TYR A 125 -9.60 12.60 -1.99
CA TYR A 125 -8.70 13.57 -2.61
C TYR A 125 -9.15 15.00 -2.31
N CYS A 126 -10.42 15.33 -2.56
CA CYS A 126 -11.00 16.63 -2.21
C CYS A 126 -10.90 16.92 -0.72
N ALA A 127 -11.19 15.94 0.14
CA ALA A 127 -11.11 16.08 1.59
C ALA A 127 -9.69 16.49 2.04
N ARG A 128 -8.66 15.87 1.47
CA ARG A 128 -7.26 16.23 1.76
C ARG A 128 -6.87 17.59 1.21
N ARG A 129 -7.24 17.88 -0.04
CA ARG A 129 -6.90 19.14 -0.72
C ARG A 129 -7.50 20.37 -0.03
N TYR A 130 -8.74 20.26 0.42
CA TYR A 130 -9.51 21.39 1.00
C TYR A 130 -9.62 21.33 2.52
N ASP A 131 -8.79 20.50 3.17
CA ASP A 131 -8.75 20.30 4.63
C ASP A 131 -10.14 20.05 5.25
N VAL A 132 -10.93 19.21 4.59
CA VAL A 132 -12.26 18.79 5.06
C VAL A 132 -12.14 17.47 5.78
N ALA A 133 -12.51 17.44 7.06
CA ALA A 133 -12.52 16.20 7.82
C ALA A 133 -13.50 15.18 7.23
N ILE A 134 -13.06 13.92 7.21
CA ILE A 134 -13.77 12.78 6.65
C ILE A 134 -13.82 11.65 7.68
N ASP A 135 -14.98 11.02 7.83
CA ASP A 135 -15.21 9.91 8.74
C ASP A 135 -16.06 8.81 8.09
N ASN A 136 -16.21 7.67 8.76
CA ASN A 136 -17.01 6.52 8.32
C ASN A 136 -16.50 5.88 7.02
N LEU A 137 -15.19 5.89 6.80
CA LEU A 137 -14.58 5.16 5.68
C LEU A 137 -14.90 3.65 5.76
N PRO A 138 -15.18 2.99 4.63
CA PRO A 138 -15.41 1.55 4.59
C PRO A 138 -14.24 0.78 5.22
N LYS A 139 -14.56 -0.06 6.22
CA LYS A 139 -13.58 -0.94 6.90
C LYS A 139 -13.60 -2.38 6.38
N ARG A 140 -14.50 -2.70 5.47
CA ARG A 140 -14.71 -4.04 4.91
C ARG A 140 -15.02 -3.95 3.43
N ILE A 141 -14.51 -4.91 2.65
CA ILE A 141 -14.70 -4.96 1.20
C ILE A 141 -16.19 -5.04 0.81
N SER A 142 -17.01 -5.76 1.59
CA SER A 142 -18.45 -5.89 1.33
C SER A 142 -19.26 -4.60 1.49
N LYS A 143 -18.65 -3.53 2.02
CA LYS A 143 -19.23 -2.19 2.02
C LYS A 143 -18.88 -1.38 0.77
N ILE A 144 -18.04 -1.94 -0.10
CA ILE A 144 -17.59 -1.35 -1.35
C ILE A 144 -18.16 -2.14 -2.52
N ALA A 145 -17.87 -3.45 -2.55
CA ALA A 145 -18.26 -4.35 -3.62
C ALA A 145 -18.38 -5.79 -3.10
N ASP A 146 -19.20 -6.58 -3.78
CA ASP A 146 -19.15 -8.03 -3.72
C ASP A 146 -18.32 -8.55 -4.89
N ILE A 147 -17.34 -9.40 -4.57
CA ILE A 147 -16.32 -9.86 -5.53
C ILE A 147 -16.55 -11.34 -5.75
N ASP A 148 -16.65 -11.73 -7.02
CA ASP A 148 -16.67 -13.11 -7.48
C ASP A 148 -15.59 -13.33 -8.57
N TYR A 149 -15.31 -14.58 -8.92
CA TYR A 149 -14.25 -14.93 -9.87
C TYR A 149 -14.63 -14.53 -11.30
N ASP A 150 -15.93 -14.56 -11.62
CA ASP A 150 -16.44 -14.23 -12.95
C ASP A 150 -16.80 -12.75 -13.11
N GLY A 151 -16.77 -11.98 -12.02
CA GLY A 151 -17.15 -10.58 -12.07
C GLY A 151 -17.31 -9.94 -10.70
N LEU A 152 -17.80 -8.71 -10.72
CA LEU A 152 -17.89 -7.89 -9.52
C LEU A 152 -19.20 -7.09 -9.55
N THR A 153 -19.85 -7.02 -8.40
CA THR A 153 -21.08 -6.24 -8.21
C THR A 153 -20.81 -5.15 -7.19
N ALA A 154 -21.08 -3.88 -7.53
CA ALA A 154 -21.00 -2.80 -6.57
C ALA A 154 -21.98 -3.04 -5.40
N ALA A 155 -21.63 -2.56 -4.20
CA ALA A 155 -22.56 -2.62 -3.08
C ALA A 155 -23.88 -1.88 -3.42
N GLU A 156 -25.00 -2.32 -2.82
CA GLU A 156 -26.33 -1.75 -3.07
C GLU A 156 -26.37 -0.22 -2.90
N LEU A 157 -25.59 0.29 -1.94
CA LEU A 157 -25.35 1.72 -1.77
C LEU A 157 -23.95 2.07 -2.28
N PRO A 158 -23.80 3.11 -3.10
CA PRO A 158 -22.50 3.59 -3.53
C PRO A 158 -21.60 3.87 -2.33
N CYS A 159 -20.37 3.35 -2.38
CA CYS A 159 -19.47 3.28 -1.23
C CYS A 159 -19.12 4.65 -0.64
N GLU A 160 -19.17 5.71 -1.45
CA GLU A 160 -18.97 7.09 -1.05
C GLU A 160 -20.14 7.70 -0.28
N GLN A 161 -21.35 7.14 -0.36
CA GLN A 161 -22.52 7.63 0.38
C GLN A 161 -22.46 7.28 1.87
N GLY A 162 -21.74 6.22 2.24
CA GLY A 162 -21.51 5.85 3.64
C GLY A 162 -20.52 6.77 4.37
N VAL A 163 -19.85 7.67 3.65
CA VAL A 163 -18.79 8.54 4.16
C VAL A 163 -19.36 9.89 4.60
N THR A 164 -18.97 10.31 5.80
CA THR A 164 -19.38 11.60 6.36
C THR A 164 -18.31 12.66 6.11
N LEU A 165 -18.73 13.81 5.58
CA LEU A 165 -17.88 15.00 5.42
C LEU A 165 -18.28 16.04 6.46
N ALA A 166 -17.30 16.77 7.00
CA ALA A 166 -17.57 17.90 7.90
C ALA A 166 -18.32 19.06 7.21
N ARG A 167 -18.18 19.18 5.88
CA ARG A 167 -18.98 20.04 5.02
C ARG A 167 -19.03 19.48 3.60
N GLU A 168 -20.03 19.89 2.83
CA GLU A 168 -20.07 19.63 1.40
C GLU A 168 -19.01 20.45 0.65
N PHE A 169 -18.56 19.92 -0.49
CA PHE A 169 -17.68 20.65 -1.41
C PHE A 169 -18.50 21.57 -2.30
N THR A 170 -17.98 22.76 -2.59
CA THR A 170 -18.57 23.66 -3.57
C THR A 170 -18.35 23.12 -4.99
N LEU A 171 -19.18 23.56 -5.94
CA LEU A 171 -19.01 23.21 -7.36
C LEU A 171 -17.64 23.64 -7.92
N LEU A 172 -17.10 24.76 -7.41
CA LEU A 172 -15.78 25.24 -7.80
C LEU A 172 -14.68 24.28 -7.32
N GLU A 173 -14.71 23.90 -6.05
CA GLU A 173 -13.76 22.94 -5.45
C GLU A 173 -13.77 21.61 -6.21
N VAL A 174 -14.96 21.08 -6.50
CA VAL A 174 -15.11 19.84 -7.27
C VAL A 174 -14.51 19.99 -8.67
N SER A 175 -14.83 21.09 -9.37
CA SER A 175 -14.34 21.36 -10.73
C SER A 175 -12.81 21.47 -10.79
N GLU A 176 -12.20 22.19 -9.85
CA GLU A 176 -10.76 22.36 -9.74
C GLU A 176 -10.03 21.04 -9.44
N ALA A 177 -10.56 20.26 -8.49
CA ALA A 177 -9.99 18.98 -8.11
C ALA A 177 -10.10 17.92 -9.21
N THR A 178 -11.16 17.96 -10.03
CA THR A 178 -11.44 16.92 -11.03
C THR A 178 -10.28 16.73 -12.00
N ARG A 179 -9.75 17.81 -12.59
CA ARG A 179 -8.70 17.69 -13.62
C ARG A 179 -7.44 17.00 -13.09
N GLU A 180 -7.01 17.35 -11.88
CA GLU A 180 -5.81 16.79 -11.28
C GLU A 180 -6.05 15.35 -10.80
N PHE A 181 -7.23 15.05 -10.26
CA PHE A 181 -7.56 13.70 -9.86
C PHE A 181 -7.65 12.74 -11.05
N GLU A 182 -8.22 13.19 -12.17
CA GLU A 182 -8.35 12.38 -13.39
C GLU A 182 -7.01 12.09 -14.08
N SER A 183 -5.93 12.83 -13.76
CA SER A 183 -4.58 12.53 -14.26
C SER A 183 -3.83 11.52 -13.38
N LEU A 184 -4.39 11.14 -12.23
CA LEU A 184 -3.79 10.14 -11.35
C LEU A 184 -4.01 8.73 -11.91
N ASP A 185 -2.96 7.91 -11.88
CA ASP A 185 -3.07 6.47 -12.16
C ASP A 185 -3.80 5.78 -10.99
N PRO A 186 -4.98 5.18 -11.20
CA PRO A 186 -5.75 4.53 -10.15
C PRO A 186 -4.98 3.41 -9.41
N ARG A 187 -4.11 2.67 -10.09
CA ARG A 187 -3.39 1.53 -9.48
C ARG A 187 -2.40 1.99 -8.42
N THR A 188 -1.70 3.07 -8.70
CA THR A 188 -0.60 3.57 -7.87
C THR A 188 -0.99 4.75 -7.00
N ARG A 189 -2.02 5.53 -7.37
CA ARG A 189 -2.36 6.79 -6.70
C ARG A 189 -3.68 6.77 -5.94
N TYR A 190 -4.49 5.72 -6.03
CA TYR A 190 -5.64 5.55 -5.14
C TYR A 190 -5.23 4.95 -3.80
N ARG A 191 -6.10 5.13 -2.80
CA ARG A 191 -5.88 4.66 -1.44
C ARG A 191 -5.60 3.16 -1.40
N GLY A 192 -4.35 2.80 -1.14
CA GLY A 192 -3.85 1.43 -1.17
C GLY A 192 -4.62 0.46 -0.29
N LYS A 193 -5.16 0.92 0.83
CA LYS A 193 -6.01 0.12 1.73
C LYS A 193 -7.23 -0.50 1.03
N PHE A 194 -7.83 0.18 0.05
CA PHE A 194 -8.93 -0.40 -0.74
C PHE A 194 -8.45 -1.50 -1.68
N SER A 195 -7.33 -1.26 -2.38
CA SER A 195 -6.68 -2.27 -3.21
C SER A 195 -6.28 -3.50 -2.38
N MET A 196 -5.80 -3.31 -1.15
CA MET A 196 -5.45 -4.41 -0.26
C MET A 196 -6.68 -5.20 0.20
N MET A 197 -7.79 -4.53 0.53
CA MET A 197 -9.05 -5.20 0.84
C MET A 197 -9.53 -6.08 -0.32
N PHE A 198 -9.43 -5.57 -1.55
CA PHE A 198 -9.72 -6.34 -2.76
C PHE A 198 -8.79 -7.55 -2.88
N PHE A 199 -7.48 -7.34 -2.75
CA PHE A 199 -6.48 -8.39 -2.93
C PHE A 199 -6.62 -9.53 -1.92
N VAL A 200 -6.86 -9.20 -0.65
CA VAL A 200 -7.11 -10.20 0.39
C VAL A 200 -8.35 -11.01 0.07
N LYS A 201 -9.46 -10.37 -0.31
CA LYS A 201 -10.70 -11.05 -0.68
C LYS A 201 -10.54 -11.95 -1.91
N TRP A 202 -9.78 -11.49 -2.90
CA TRP A 202 -9.44 -12.26 -4.09
C TRP A 202 -8.67 -13.54 -3.72
N LEU A 203 -7.63 -13.42 -2.89
CA LEU A 203 -6.83 -14.57 -2.44
C LEU A 203 -7.65 -15.55 -1.55
N GLU A 204 -8.56 -15.05 -0.72
CA GLU A 204 -9.49 -15.87 0.06
C GLU A 204 -10.40 -16.71 -0.85
N MET A 205 -10.94 -16.12 -1.93
CA MET A 205 -11.72 -16.86 -2.92
C MET A 205 -10.90 -17.92 -3.64
N LEU A 206 -9.70 -17.57 -4.12
CA LEU A 206 -8.82 -18.54 -4.77
C LEU A 206 -8.46 -19.69 -3.83
N THR A 207 -8.26 -19.39 -2.54
CA THR A 207 -8.01 -20.40 -1.51
C THR A 207 -9.21 -21.33 -1.33
N LEU A 208 -10.43 -20.79 -1.34
CA LEU A 208 -11.64 -21.59 -1.31
C LEU A 208 -11.71 -22.50 -2.54
N MET A 209 -11.58 -21.95 -3.75
CA MET A 209 -11.59 -22.70 -5.01
C MET A 209 -10.52 -23.80 -5.04
N ARG A 210 -9.32 -23.51 -4.52
CA ARG A 210 -8.23 -24.50 -4.40
C ARG A 210 -8.62 -25.65 -3.48
N ASN A 211 -9.22 -25.34 -2.33
CA ASN A 211 -9.63 -26.34 -1.34
C ASN A 211 -10.85 -27.16 -1.80
N THR A 212 -11.77 -26.57 -2.57
CA THR A 212 -12.96 -27.25 -3.10
C THR A 212 -12.76 -27.88 -4.48
N ARG A 213 -11.62 -27.60 -5.13
CA ARG A 213 -11.29 -28.02 -6.51
C ARG A 213 -12.36 -27.60 -7.51
N THR A 214 -12.70 -26.32 -7.51
CA THR A 214 -13.73 -25.73 -8.38
C THR A 214 -13.16 -24.65 -9.30
N GLY A 215 -13.89 -24.34 -10.37
CA GLY A 215 -13.51 -23.32 -11.36
C GLY A 215 -12.14 -23.60 -11.97
N VAL A 216 -11.30 -22.57 -12.07
CA VAL A 216 -9.94 -22.66 -12.62
C VAL A 216 -9.02 -23.63 -11.86
N MET A 217 -9.35 -23.95 -10.60
CA MET A 217 -8.54 -24.83 -9.75
C MET A 217 -8.92 -26.32 -9.85
N THR A 218 -9.90 -26.68 -10.69
CA THR A 218 -10.42 -28.06 -10.78
C THR A 218 -9.37 -29.08 -11.21
N GLY A 219 -8.45 -28.70 -12.09
CA GLY A 219 -7.41 -29.59 -12.65
C GLY A 219 -6.20 -29.83 -11.73
N LEU A 220 -6.13 -29.15 -10.58
CA LEU A 220 -4.95 -29.21 -9.73
C LEU A 220 -4.83 -30.52 -8.96
N SER A 221 -3.68 -31.17 -9.10
CA SER A 221 -3.35 -32.39 -8.35
C SER A 221 -2.98 -32.09 -6.88
N GLY A 222 -2.99 -33.13 -6.05
CA GLY A 222 -2.61 -33.08 -4.64
C GLY A 222 -3.74 -32.73 -3.66
N GLU A 223 -3.73 -33.38 -2.50
CA GLU A 223 -4.65 -33.13 -1.37
C GLU A 223 -3.97 -32.18 -0.37
N PHE A 224 -3.95 -30.89 -0.71
CA PHE A 224 -3.43 -29.86 0.17
C PHE A 224 -4.59 -29.02 0.69
N LYS A 225 -4.74 -28.96 2.02
CA LYS A 225 -5.63 -27.97 2.64
C LYS A 225 -4.85 -26.69 2.85
N VAL A 226 -5.07 -25.73 1.96
CA VAL A 226 -4.47 -24.40 2.05
C VAL A 226 -5.14 -23.63 3.20
N ARG A 227 -4.32 -23.17 4.15
CA ARG A 227 -4.73 -22.25 5.22
C ARG A 227 -3.86 -21.01 5.12
N CYS A 228 -4.39 -19.97 4.53
CA CYS A 228 -3.67 -18.70 4.41
C CYS A 228 -4.33 -17.64 5.27
N ASN A 229 -3.50 -16.92 6.03
CA ASN A 229 -3.90 -15.68 6.68
C ASN A 229 -3.25 -14.53 5.89
N PHE A 230 -4.03 -13.95 4.97
CA PHE A 230 -3.56 -12.88 4.10
C PHE A 230 -3.59 -11.49 4.75
N GLY A 231 -3.92 -11.38 6.05
CA GLY A 231 -3.93 -10.11 6.77
C GLY A 231 -2.53 -9.52 7.05
N GLU A 232 -1.47 -10.31 6.90
CA GLU A 232 -0.10 -9.89 7.19
C GLU A 232 0.61 -9.33 5.94
N LEU A 233 0.53 -8.01 5.76
CA LEU A 233 1.18 -7.26 4.68
C LEU A 233 2.67 -7.59 4.48
N GLY A 234 3.41 -7.88 5.56
CA GLY A 234 4.84 -8.22 5.51
C GLY A 234 5.16 -9.40 4.60
N ARG A 235 4.29 -10.41 4.51
CA ARG A 235 4.52 -11.58 3.65
C ARG A 235 4.57 -11.18 2.17
N PHE A 236 3.71 -10.27 1.76
CA PHE A 236 3.64 -9.81 0.37
C PHE A 236 4.75 -8.82 0.03
N ALA A 237 5.20 -8.00 0.99
CA ALA A 237 6.34 -7.10 0.80
C ALA A 237 7.60 -7.86 0.35
N SER A 238 7.84 -9.05 0.89
CA SER A 238 8.98 -9.89 0.51
C SER A 238 8.93 -10.37 -0.96
N LYS A 239 7.73 -10.40 -1.55
CA LYS A 239 7.43 -10.83 -2.92
C LYS A 239 7.26 -9.66 -3.89
N SER A 240 7.10 -8.44 -3.39
CA SER A 240 6.93 -7.25 -4.22
C SER A 240 8.27 -6.64 -4.62
N SER A 241 8.25 -5.83 -5.67
CA SER A 241 9.31 -4.87 -5.95
C SER A 241 9.33 -3.79 -4.87
N PRO A 242 10.52 -3.31 -4.44
CA PRO A 242 10.61 -2.20 -3.50
C PRO A 242 10.18 -0.88 -4.19
N PRO A 243 9.78 0.15 -3.41
CA PRO A 243 9.52 1.48 -3.90
C PRO A 243 10.66 2.08 -4.72
N GLY A 244 10.29 2.90 -5.71
CA GLY A 244 11.24 3.66 -6.50
C GLY A 244 12.08 4.57 -5.60
N GLY A 245 13.39 4.63 -5.85
CA GLY A 245 14.32 5.45 -5.07
C GLY A 245 14.66 4.92 -3.68
N LEU A 246 14.03 3.83 -3.19
CA LEU A 246 14.34 3.26 -1.88
C LEU A 246 15.79 2.77 -1.81
N ILE A 247 16.29 2.14 -2.87
CA ILE A 247 17.69 1.67 -2.94
C ILE A 247 18.65 2.85 -2.76
N SER A 248 18.51 3.89 -3.57
CA SER A 248 19.35 5.09 -3.49
C SER A 248 19.20 5.83 -2.15
N PHE A 249 18.02 5.76 -1.53
CA PHE A 249 17.83 6.29 -0.18
C PHE A 249 18.63 5.50 0.86
N LEU A 250 18.55 4.17 0.82
CA LEU A 250 19.29 3.29 1.75
C LEU A 250 20.80 3.35 1.54
N GLU A 251 21.28 3.50 0.31
CA GLU A 251 22.71 3.72 0.02
C GLU A 251 23.22 4.97 0.75
N ARG A 252 22.48 6.08 0.68
CA ARG A 252 22.81 7.29 1.44
C ARG A 252 22.77 7.06 2.94
N VAL A 253 21.78 6.33 3.45
CA VAL A 253 21.72 5.98 4.89
C VAL A 253 22.97 5.21 5.30
N GLN A 254 23.42 4.25 4.48
CA GLN A 254 24.60 3.44 4.76
C GLN A 254 25.90 4.22 4.69
N GLU A 255 26.07 5.10 3.70
CA GLU A 255 27.26 5.98 3.61
C GLU A 255 27.43 6.81 4.88
N HIS A 256 26.36 7.45 5.34
CA HIS A 256 26.37 8.19 6.61
C HIS A 256 26.66 7.29 7.82
N CYS A 257 26.23 6.03 7.81
CA CYS A 257 26.52 5.09 8.91
C CYS A 257 27.96 4.52 8.88
N VAL A 258 28.59 4.40 7.70
CA VAL A 258 29.94 3.83 7.55
C VAL A 258 31.02 4.83 7.97
N ASP A 259 30.88 6.10 7.59
CA ASP A 259 31.81 7.16 8.00
C ASP A 259 31.91 7.28 9.53
N TYR A 260 30.84 6.93 10.25
CA TYR A 260 30.78 6.94 11.71
C TYR A 260 31.00 5.58 12.39
N ASN A 261 31.09 4.46 11.67
CA ASN A 261 31.54 3.18 12.25
C ASN A 261 33.05 3.15 12.54
N LEU A 262 33.78 4.20 12.12
CA LEU A 262 35.06 4.57 12.72
C LEU A 262 34.93 5.18 14.14
N VAL A 263 33.70 5.49 14.60
CA VAL A 263 33.44 6.29 15.81
C VAL A 263 32.46 5.67 16.83
N ARG A 264 31.34 5.00 16.52
CA ARG A 264 30.57 4.05 17.40
C ARG A 264 29.15 3.69 16.90
N ASN A 265 28.62 2.59 17.45
CA ASN A 265 27.36 1.89 17.18
C ASN A 265 26.03 2.67 17.41
N CYS A 266 25.02 2.28 16.61
CA CYS A 266 23.55 2.41 16.73
C CYS A 266 22.86 3.63 16.08
N THR A 267 21.99 3.35 15.10
CA THR A 267 21.19 4.33 14.35
C THR A 267 19.76 3.78 14.15
N GLN A 268 18.71 4.55 14.41
CA GLN A 268 17.29 4.11 14.42
C GLN A 268 16.51 4.64 13.19
N ILE A 269 15.48 3.93 12.73
CA ILE A 269 14.72 4.32 11.51
C ILE A 269 13.21 4.28 11.77
N LYS A 270 12.45 5.33 11.42
CA LYS A 270 10.98 5.42 11.60
C LYS A 270 10.22 5.00 10.35
N SER A 271 9.27 4.05 10.47
CA SER A 271 8.34 3.70 9.38
C SER A 271 6.87 3.81 9.78
N CYS A 272 6.06 4.40 8.89
CA CYS A 272 4.61 4.58 9.04
C CYS A 272 3.86 3.45 8.30
N GLU A 273 2.85 2.81 8.91
CA GLU A 273 1.86 1.95 8.22
C GLU A 273 0.45 2.21 8.80
N THR A 274 -0.56 2.28 7.93
CA THR A 274 -1.96 2.68 8.24
C THR A 274 -2.99 1.56 8.43
#